data_AF-A0A095V2P8-F1
#
_entry.id   AF-A0A095V2P8-F1
#
_cell.length_a   1.000
_cell.length_b   1.000
_cell.length_c   1.000
_cell.angle_alpha   90.00
_cell.angle_beta   90.00
_cell.angle_gamma   90.00
#
_symmetry.space_group_name_H-M   'P 1'
#
loop_
_entity.id
_entity.type
_entity.pdbx_description
1 polymer ?
#
loop_
_entity_poly.entity_id
_entity_poly.type
_entity_poly.pdbx_seq_one_letter_code
_entity_poly.pdbx_strand_id
1 'polypeptide(L)' 'MKRPTILICILTALAASTTYAQSSRKSCKQVDSCEEAVEIWCEGYRRADADKDGIPCENICHTREQVEEIRSRIGC' A
#
# COMPACT_ATOMS: atom_id res chain seq x y z
N MET A 1 -38.40 -20.41 40.57
CA MET A 1 -39.12 -19.39 39.78
C MET A 1 -38.10 -18.30 39.42
N LYS A 2 -37.49 -18.35 38.22
CA LYS A 2 -37.78 -17.54 37.01
C LYS A 2 -37.71 -16.02 37.23
N ARG A 3 -36.75 -15.42 36.51
CA ARG A 3 -36.19 -14.03 36.48
C ARG A 3 -37.22 -12.94 36.16
N PRO A 4 -36.95 -11.64 36.46
CA PRO A 4 -36.54 -10.71 35.37
C PRO A 4 -35.59 -9.56 35.83
N THR A 5 -34.46 -9.32 35.17
CA THR A 5 -34.18 -8.27 34.14
C THR A 5 -33.72 -6.91 34.73
N ILE A 6 -32.70 -6.32 34.09
CA ILE A 6 -32.27 -4.89 34.11
C ILE A 6 -31.31 -4.45 35.23
N LEU A 7 -29.99 -4.59 34.99
CA LEU A 7 -29.01 -3.50 35.20
C LEU A 7 -27.67 -3.83 34.52
N ILE A 8 -27.71 -4.02 33.20
CA ILE A 8 -26.52 -3.87 32.35
C ILE A 8 -26.51 -2.40 31.95
N CYS A 9 -25.54 -1.62 32.43
CA CYS A 9 -25.18 -0.27 32.00
C CYS A 9 -24.13 0.22 33.02
N ILE A 10 -22.84 0.44 32.75
CA ILE A 10 -22.18 0.94 31.55
C ILE A 10 -20.74 0.42 31.64
N LEU A 11 -20.38 -0.58 30.82
CA LEU A 11 -18.99 -0.81 30.45
C LEU A 11 -18.62 0.36 29.52
N THR A 12 -17.88 1.33 30.05
CA THR A 12 -17.35 2.46 29.28
C THR A 12 -16.41 1.91 28.20
N ALA A 13 -16.92 1.75 26.99
CA ALA A 13 -16.12 1.42 25.82
C ALA A 13 -15.24 2.65 25.49
N LEU A 14 -13.94 2.55 25.79
CA LEU A 14 -12.93 3.46 25.27
C LEU A 14 -12.85 3.23 23.75
N ALA A 15 -13.48 4.10 22.97
CA ALA A 15 -13.38 4.08 21.51
C ALA A 15 -11.99 4.61 21.11
N ALA A 16 -11.03 3.71 20.87
CA ALA A 16 -9.78 4.04 20.21
C ALA A 16 -10.06 4.30 18.73
N SER A 17 -10.16 5.57 18.34
CA SER A 17 -10.25 5.98 16.94
C SER A 17 -8.88 5.73 16.26
N THR A 18 -8.69 4.54 15.68
CA THR A 18 -7.58 4.29 14.76
C THR A 18 -7.81 5.15 13.52
N THR A 19 -7.03 6.22 13.38
CA THR A 19 -6.90 6.93 12.11
C THR A 19 -6.27 5.97 11.10
N TYR A 20 -7.09 5.38 10.24
CA TYR A 20 -6.59 4.69 9.06
C TYR A 20 -5.94 5.74 8.17
N ALA A 21 -4.61 5.84 8.21
CA ALA A 21 -3.86 6.57 7.20
C ALA A 21 -4.17 5.91 5.85
N GLN A 22 -5.10 6.50 5.10
CA GLN A 22 -5.28 6.17 3.69
C GLN A 22 -4.00 6.63 2.98
N SER A 23 -3.02 5.73 2.87
CA SER A 23 -1.91 5.91 1.95
C SER A 23 -2.53 6.06 0.56
N SER A 24 -2.55 7.30 0.06
CA SER A 24 -2.90 7.59 -1.33
C SER A 24 -1.77 7.05 -2.20
N ARG A 25 -1.71 5.73 -2.36
CA ARG A 25 -0.67 5.10 -3.19
C ARG A 25 -0.82 5.63 -4.60
N LYS A 26 0.22 6.30 -5.12
CA LYS A 26 0.27 6.68 -6.53
C LYS A 26 0.11 5.43 -7.38
N SER A 27 -0.61 5.54 -8.48
CA SER A 27 -0.70 4.52 -9.52
C SER A 27 0.28 4.81 -10.66
N CYS A 28 0.49 3.86 -11.57
CA CYS A 28 1.37 4.05 -12.74
C CYS A 28 0.99 5.25 -13.64
N LYS A 29 -0.24 5.77 -13.52
CA LYS A 29 -0.71 6.97 -14.25
C LYS A 29 -0.35 8.29 -13.58
N GLN A 30 0.20 8.24 -12.37
CA GLN A 30 0.49 9.39 -11.51
C GLN A 30 1.98 9.55 -11.21
N VAL A 31 2.81 8.65 -11.74
CA VAL A 31 4.26 8.73 -11.65
C VAL A 31 4.80 9.24 -12.99
N ASP A 32 5.84 10.05 -12.94
CA ASP A 32 6.40 10.72 -14.13
C ASP A 32 7.77 10.16 -14.52
N SER A 33 8.34 9.25 -13.72
CA SER A 33 9.66 8.67 -13.95
C SER A 33 9.69 7.19 -13.58
N CYS A 34 10.64 6.46 -14.18
CA CYS A 34 10.84 5.05 -13.82
C CYS A 34 11.31 4.93 -12.37
N GLU A 35 12.05 5.90 -11.85
CA GLU A 35 12.45 5.94 -10.44
C GLU A 35 11.24 5.97 -9.49
N GLU A 36 10.29 6.89 -9.70
CA GLU A 36 9.04 6.89 -8.92
C GLU A 36 8.23 5.60 -9.10
N ALA A 37 8.23 5.01 -10.31
CA ALA A 37 7.54 3.75 -10.55
C ALA A 37 8.14 2.60 -9.72
N VAL A 38 9.47 2.55 -9.60
CA VAL A 38 10.15 1.57 -8.74
C VAL A 38 9.87 1.87 -7.26
N GLU A 39 9.89 3.13 -6.83
CA GLU A 39 9.58 3.51 -5.44
C GLU A 39 8.19 3.00 -5.02
N ILE A 40 7.14 3.31 -5.81
CA ILE A 40 5.78 2.89 -5.46
C ILE A 40 5.63 1.36 -5.49
N TRP A 41 6.39 0.68 -6.35
CA TRP A 41 6.43 -0.77 -6.39
C TRP A 41 7.04 -1.35 -5.12
N CYS A 42 8.16 -0.79 -4.68
CA CYS A 42 8.84 -1.14 -3.43
C CYS A 42 8.01 -0.81 -2.18
N GLU A 43 7.17 0.22 -2.22
CA GLU A 43 6.17 0.53 -1.19
C GLU A 43 4.98 -0.46 -1.15
N GLY A 44 4.98 -1.45 -2.06
CA GLY A 44 4.03 -2.55 -2.08
C GLY A 44 2.88 -2.36 -3.06
N TYR A 45 2.96 -1.43 -4.02
CA TYR A 45 2.00 -1.38 -5.12
C TYR A 45 2.22 -2.54 -6.09
N ARG A 46 1.73 -3.73 -5.72
CA ARG A 46 1.90 -4.99 -6.47
C ARG A 46 1.39 -4.95 -7.91
N ARG A 47 0.51 -4.01 -8.24
CA ARG A 47 -0.04 -3.83 -9.59
C ARG A 47 0.91 -3.05 -10.51
N ALA A 48 2.01 -2.50 -9.99
CA ALA A 48 3.05 -1.90 -10.81
C ALA A 48 3.61 -2.93 -11.80
N ASP A 49 3.88 -4.15 -11.33
CA ASP A 49 4.36 -5.30 -12.11
C ASP A 49 3.31 -6.43 -12.00
N ALA A 50 2.24 -6.32 -12.80
CA ALA A 50 1.07 -7.18 -12.67
C ALA A 50 1.27 -8.57 -13.31
N ASP A 51 2.07 -8.63 -14.37
CA ASP A 51 2.42 -9.82 -15.13
C ASP A 51 3.71 -10.49 -14.64
N LYS A 52 4.48 -9.83 -13.77
CA LYS A 52 5.62 -10.36 -13.00
C LYS A 52 6.86 -10.60 -13.85
N ASP A 53 7.07 -9.77 -14.85
CA ASP A 53 8.26 -9.85 -15.71
C ASP A 53 9.48 -9.15 -15.06
N GLY A 54 9.25 -8.35 -14.03
CA GLY A 54 10.24 -7.57 -13.30
C GLY A 54 10.32 -6.11 -13.73
N ILE A 55 9.38 -5.61 -14.54
CA ILE A 55 9.34 -4.24 -15.07
C ILE A 55 8.06 -3.54 -14.56
N PRO A 56 8.13 -2.72 -13.50
CA PRO A 56 6.96 -1.99 -13.01
C PRO A 56 6.57 -0.85 -13.96
N CYS A 57 5.27 -0.66 -14.17
CA CYS A 57 4.72 0.46 -14.94
C CYS A 57 5.45 0.66 -16.29
N GLU A 58 5.37 -0.34 -17.17
CA GLU A 58 6.05 -0.40 -18.47
C GLU A 58 5.80 0.80 -19.41
N ASN A 59 4.81 1.64 -19.10
CA ASN A 59 4.62 2.90 -19.78
C ASN A 59 5.81 3.88 -19.60
N ILE A 60 6.64 3.70 -18.56
CA ILE A 60 7.79 4.57 -18.25
C ILE A 60 9.08 3.77 -17.98
N CYS A 61 9.01 2.60 -17.35
CA CYS A 61 10.17 1.70 -17.29
C CYS A 61 10.20 0.81 -18.52
N HIS A 62 11.38 0.58 -19.11
CA HIS A 62 11.45 -0.13 -20.40
C HIS A 62 12.31 -1.40 -20.38
N THR A 63 13.20 -1.55 -19.39
CA THR A 63 14.05 -2.74 -19.29
C THR A 63 14.24 -3.17 -17.85
N ARG A 64 14.53 -4.46 -17.64
CA ARG A 64 14.83 -5.00 -16.32
C ARG A 64 16.14 -4.45 -15.77
N GLU A 65 17.13 -4.24 -16.63
CA GLU A 65 18.43 -3.69 -16.22
C GLU A 65 18.27 -2.29 -15.63
N GLN A 66 17.43 -1.44 -16.24
CA GLN A 66 17.12 -0.10 -15.71
C GLN A 66 16.48 -0.19 -14.32
N VAL A 67 15.53 -1.10 -14.15
CA VAL A 67 14.81 -1.30 -12.90
C VAL A 67 15.75 -1.82 -11.81
N GLU A 68 16.60 -2.79 -12.13
CA GLU A 68 17.60 -3.36 -11.20
C GLU A 68 18.63 -2.31 -10.78
N GLU A 69 19.09 -1.44 -11.70
CA GLU A 69 19.97 -0.32 -11.38
C GLU A 69 19.31 0.65 -10.38
N ILE A 70 18.06 1.05 -10.64
CA ILE A 70 17.31 1.95 -9.76
C ILE A 70 17.12 1.30 -8.39
N ARG A 71 16.71 0.03 -8.34
CA ARG A 71 16.56 -0.77 -7.12
C ARG A 71 17.84 -0.79 -6.29
N SER A 72 18.98 -1.08 -6.92
CA SER A 72 20.28 -1.04 -6.26
C SER A 72 20.62 0.36 -5.72
N ARG A 73 20.21 1.42 -6.40
CA ARG A 73 20.45 2.81 -5.97
C ARG A 73 19.57 3.22 -4.78
N ILE A 74 18.31 2.82 -4.75
CA ILE A 74 17.34 3.21 -3.71
C ILE A 74 17.28 2.23 -2.53
N GLY A 75 17.83 1.03 -2.66
CA GLY A 75 17.95 0.05 -1.58
C GLY A 75 16.68 -0.78 -1.33
N CYS A 76 15.95 -1.10 -2.38
CA CYS A 76 14.90 -2.12 -2.42
C CYS A 76 15.16 -3.09 -3.60
#